data_AF-A0A3R9S573-F1
#
_entry.id   AF-A0A3R9S573-F1
#
_cell.length_a   1.000
_cell.length_b   1.000
_cell.length_c   1.000
_cell.angle_alpha   90.00
_cell.angle_beta   90.00
_cell.angle_gamma   90.00
#
_symmetry.space_group_name_H-M   'P 1'
#
loop_
_entity.id
_entity.type
_entity.pdbx_description
1 polymer ?
#
loop_
_entity_poly.entity_id
_entity_poly.type
_entity_poly.pdbx_seq_one_letter_code
_entity_poly.pdbx_strand_id
1 'polypeptide(L)'
;NPQKAEPLLEEWIEKFGNRVYLALTRTDRPGEEDFIQEAAKLAAKYNVGVVAHNDVHFIEKEDFEAHEARVCIADGYVLADDRRPRLYSPEQYFKTSDEMIELFSDIPSAIENTYQIAKRCNVTLKLGTYFLPEYPIPDGFTIDTYFEHLSKEGL
;
A
#
# COMPACT_ATOMS: atom_id res chain seq x y z
N ASN A 1 3.12 -21.59 -7.60
CA ASN A 1 3.45 -22.78 -6.78
C ASN A 1 2.38 -22.97 -5.70
N PRO A 2 1.25 -23.62 -6.04
CA PRO A 2 0.10 -23.75 -5.12
C PRO A 2 0.46 -24.42 -3.78
N GLN A 3 1.35 -25.41 -3.82
CA GLN A 3 1.81 -26.16 -2.63
C GLN A 3 2.53 -25.29 -1.57
N LYS A 4 3.10 -24.14 -1.97
CA LYS A 4 3.69 -23.17 -1.03
C LYS A 4 2.70 -22.10 -0.59
N ALA A 5 1.62 -21.88 -1.34
CA ALA A 5 0.67 -20.80 -1.08
C ALA A 5 -0.26 -21.12 0.10
N GLU A 6 -0.73 -22.37 0.20
CA GLU A 6 -1.68 -22.77 1.26
C GLU A 6 -1.10 -22.63 2.68
N PRO A 7 0.11 -23.14 3.00
CA PRO A 7 0.66 -22.99 4.35
C PRO A 7 0.88 -21.53 4.75
N LEU A 8 1.25 -20.68 3.79
CA LEU A 8 1.42 -19.25 4.02
C LEU A 8 0.08 -18.55 4.27
N LEU A 9 -0.95 -18.91 3.50
CA LEU A 9 -2.29 -18.36 3.68
C LEU A 9 -2.87 -18.77 5.03
N GLU A 10 -2.69 -20.03 5.46
CA GLU A 10 -3.10 -20.52 6.77
C GLU A 10 -2.42 -19.73 7.91
N GLU A 11 -1.11 -19.52 7.81
CA GLU A 11 -0.36 -18.71 8.78
C GLU A 11 -0.89 -17.26 8.85
N TRP A 12 -1.24 -16.68 7.70
CA TRP A 12 -1.80 -15.33 7.66
C TRP A 12 -3.20 -15.26 8.26
N ILE A 13 -4.05 -16.24 7.97
CA ILE A 13 -5.39 -16.34 8.55
C ILE A 13 -5.28 -16.50 10.08
N GLU A 14 -4.35 -17.31 10.57
CA GLU A 14 -4.12 -17.47 12.01
C GLU A 14 -3.75 -16.14 12.68
N LYS A 15 -2.85 -15.36 12.06
CA LYS A 15 -2.35 -14.09 12.62
C LYS A 15 -3.32 -12.92 12.48
N PHE A 16 -4.02 -12.84 11.35
CA PHE A 16 -4.79 -11.65 10.98
C PHE A 16 -6.30 -11.87 11.00
N GLY A 17 -6.76 -13.13 11.07
CA GLY A 17 -8.17 -13.50 11.08
C GLY A 17 -8.88 -13.08 9.79
N ASN A 18 -10.01 -12.39 9.93
CA ASN A 18 -10.83 -11.89 8.82
C ASN A 18 -10.27 -10.63 8.13
N ARG A 19 -8.98 -10.30 8.34
CA ARG A 19 -8.29 -9.16 7.75
C ARG A 19 -7.30 -9.57 6.66
N VAL A 20 -7.42 -10.80 6.17
CA VAL A 20 -6.66 -11.31 5.02
C VAL A 20 -7.53 -11.19 3.78
N TYR A 21 -6.93 -10.72 2.68
CA TYR A 21 -7.55 -10.67 1.37
C TYR A 21 -6.53 -11.10 0.33
N LEU A 22 -6.99 -11.79 -0.72
CA LEU A 22 -6.17 -12.07 -1.90
C LEU A 22 -6.32 -10.89 -2.87
N ALA A 23 -5.20 -10.22 -3.13
CA ALA A 23 -5.16 -9.01 -3.93
C ALA A 23 -5.05 -9.36 -5.43
N LEU A 24 -5.98 -8.87 -6.24
CA LEU A 24 -6.10 -9.15 -7.67
C LEU A 24 -5.74 -7.91 -8.47
N THR A 25 -4.92 -8.07 -9.51
CA THR A 25 -4.49 -7.00 -10.42
C THR A 25 -4.67 -7.44 -11.86
N ARG A 26 -5.12 -6.51 -12.73
CA ARG A 26 -5.14 -6.67 -14.18
C ARG A 26 -4.48 -5.45 -14.82
N THR A 27 -3.18 -5.56 -15.07
CA THR A 27 -2.35 -4.51 -15.68
C THR A 27 -1.66 -5.03 -16.94
N ASP A 28 -2.23 -6.04 -17.61
CA ASP A 28 -1.68 -6.70 -18.78
C ASP A 28 -0.28 -7.28 -18.59
N ARG A 29 0.09 -7.64 -17.34
CA ARG A 29 1.38 -8.28 -17.07
C ARG A 29 1.27 -9.81 -17.16
N PRO A 30 2.36 -10.49 -17.57
CA PRO A 30 2.35 -11.95 -17.71
C PRO A 30 1.99 -12.67 -16.40
N GLY A 31 1.05 -13.61 -16.48
CA GLY A 31 0.66 -14.50 -15.38
C GLY A 31 -0.38 -13.93 -14.41
N GLU A 32 -0.88 -12.69 -14.62
CA GLU A 32 -1.91 -12.10 -13.76
C GLU A 32 -3.22 -12.88 -13.79
N GLU A 33 -3.71 -13.27 -14.97
CA GLU A 33 -4.98 -14.01 -15.08
C GLU A 33 -4.86 -15.43 -14.50
N ASP A 34 -3.74 -16.13 -14.75
CA ASP A 34 -3.47 -17.43 -14.12
C ASP A 34 -3.46 -17.33 -12.60
N PHE A 35 -2.85 -16.25 -12.06
CA PHE A 35 -2.87 -15.97 -10.64
C PHE A 35 -4.29 -15.68 -10.13
N ILE A 36 -5.08 -14.87 -10.83
CA ILE A 36 -6.47 -14.55 -10.45
C ILE A 36 -7.32 -15.82 -10.33
N GLN A 37 -7.20 -16.72 -11.30
CA GLN A 37 -7.96 -17.98 -11.28
C GLN A 37 -7.58 -18.87 -10.08
N GLU A 38 -6.30 -18.97 -9.75
CA GLU A 38 -5.85 -19.74 -8.57
C GLU A 38 -6.19 -19.03 -7.25
N ALA A 39 -6.09 -17.70 -7.21
CA ALA A 39 -6.46 -16.89 -6.05
C ALA A 39 -7.97 -17.01 -5.75
N ALA A 40 -8.82 -16.99 -6.77
CA ALA A 40 -10.26 -17.19 -6.62
C ALA A 40 -10.59 -18.57 -6.02
N LYS A 41 -9.89 -19.63 -6.47
CA LYS A 41 -10.04 -20.98 -5.90
C LYS A 41 -9.64 -21.02 -4.42
N LEU A 42 -8.50 -20.41 -4.06
CA LEU A 42 -8.04 -20.35 -2.68
C LEU A 42 -8.96 -19.51 -1.79
N ALA A 43 -9.42 -18.35 -2.28
CA ALA A 43 -10.39 -17.49 -1.60
C ALA A 43 -11.66 -18.28 -1.24
N ALA A 44 -12.21 -19.03 -2.19
CA ALA A 44 -13.37 -19.87 -1.95
C ALA A 44 -13.08 -21.01 -0.96
N LYS A 45 -11.93 -21.69 -1.09
CA LYS A 45 -11.53 -22.80 -0.20
C LYS A 45 -11.38 -22.36 1.26
N TYR A 46 -10.75 -21.23 1.51
CA TYR A 46 -10.45 -20.73 2.86
C TYR A 46 -11.46 -19.70 3.37
N ASN A 47 -12.51 -19.40 2.60
CA ASN A 47 -13.50 -18.36 2.90
C ASN A 47 -12.85 -17.00 3.20
N VAL A 48 -11.90 -16.61 2.34
CA VAL A 48 -11.15 -15.35 2.40
C VAL A 48 -11.64 -14.43 1.27
N GLY A 49 -11.70 -13.12 1.53
CA GLY A 49 -12.11 -12.15 0.51
C GLY A 49 -11.05 -11.96 -0.57
N VAL A 50 -11.49 -11.57 -1.77
CA VAL A 50 -10.62 -11.02 -2.82
C VAL A 50 -10.76 -9.50 -2.87
N VAL A 51 -9.72 -8.80 -3.28
CA VAL A 51 -9.75 -7.33 -3.41
C VAL A 51 -9.04 -6.90 -4.69
N ALA A 52 -9.66 -6.03 -5.47
CA ALA A 52 -9.04 -5.48 -6.67
C ALA A 52 -8.07 -4.34 -6.31
N HIS A 53 -6.95 -4.26 -7.00
CA HIS A 53 -6.07 -3.10 -7.03
C HIS A 53 -5.42 -2.97 -8.41
N ASN A 54 -4.89 -1.78 -8.73
CA ASN A 54 -4.29 -1.51 -10.04
C ASN A 54 -2.77 -1.32 -10.00
N ASP A 55 -2.13 -1.64 -8.87
CA ASP A 55 -0.67 -1.53 -8.66
C ASP A 55 -0.10 -0.20 -9.21
N VAL A 56 -0.71 0.91 -8.78
CA VAL A 56 -0.56 2.24 -9.40
C VAL A 56 0.83 2.81 -9.17
N HIS A 57 1.49 3.24 -10.24
CA HIS A 57 2.82 3.84 -10.21
C HIS A 57 2.87 5.28 -10.77
N PHE A 58 1.83 5.70 -11.48
CA PHE A 58 1.72 7.02 -12.11
C PHE A 58 0.25 7.44 -12.21
N ILE A 59 0.00 8.73 -12.48
CA ILE A 59 -1.35 9.29 -12.38
C ILE A 59 -2.13 9.00 -13.67
N GLU A 60 -1.62 9.48 -14.80
CA GLU A 60 -2.27 9.35 -16.10
C GLU A 60 -1.57 8.28 -16.95
N LYS A 61 -2.28 7.67 -17.90
CA LYS A 61 -1.72 6.61 -18.75
C LYS A 61 -0.50 7.08 -19.55
N GLU A 62 -0.49 8.35 -19.96
CA GLU A 62 0.58 8.99 -20.72
C GLU A 62 1.89 9.15 -19.92
N ASP A 63 1.82 9.07 -18.58
CA ASP A 63 2.99 9.20 -17.70
C ASP A 63 3.89 7.94 -17.71
N PHE A 64 3.48 6.87 -18.39
CA PHE A 64 4.23 5.61 -18.44
C PHE A 64 5.68 5.80 -18.92
N GLU A 65 5.91 6.57 -19.97
CA GLU A 65 7.26 6.81 -20.50
C GLU A 65 8.13 7.60 -19.50
N ALA A 66 7.53 8.56 -18.79
CA ALA A 66 8.22 9.28 -17.73
C ALA A 66 8.57 8.35 -16.55
N HIS A 67 7.66 7.44 -16.21
CA HIS A 67 7.91 6.41 -15.21
C HIS A 67 9.06 5.46 -15.63
N GLU A 68 9.07 4.98 -16.88
CA GLU A 68 10.13 4.12 -17.41
C GLU A 68 11.49 4.82 -17.39
N ALA A 69 11.56 6.10 -17.76
CA ALA A 69 12.77 6.90 -17.66
C ALA A 69 13.25 7.03 -16.21
N ARG A 70 12.34 7.30 -15.26
CA ARG A 70 12.64 7.38 -13.83
C ARG A 70 13.22 6.07 -13.29
N VAL A 71 12.63 4.93 -13.65
CA VAL A 71 13.11 3.59 -13.27
C VAL A 71 14.50 3.34 -13.83
N CYS A 72 14.72 3.62 -15.12
CA CYS A 72 16.03 3.44 -15.75
C CYS A 72 17.13 4.26 -15.06
N ILE A 73 16.84 5.51 -14.68
CA ILE A 73 17.76 6.36 -13.91
C ILE A 73 18.10 5.72 -12.56
N ALA A 74 17.10 5.18 -11.86
CA ALA A 74 17.29 4.56 -10.55
C ALA A 74 18.09 3.24 -10.63
N ASP A 75 17.81 2.42 -11.64
CA ASP A 75 18.40 1.09 -11.80
C ASP A 75 19.73 1.11 -12.59
N GLY A 76 20.14 2.27 -13.11
CA GLY A 76 21.38 2.44 -13.87
C GLY A 76 21.34 1.89 -15.29
N TYR A 77 20.15 1.80 -15.89
CA TYR A 77 19.96 1.39 -17.28
C TYR A 77 19.80 2.59 -18.22
N VAL A 78 20.15 2.37 -19.49
CA VAL A 78 19.79 3.31 -20.58
C VAL A 78 18.41 2.91 -21.11
N LEU A 79 17.53 3.88 -21.33
CA LEU A 79 16.15 3.62 -21.78
C LEU A 79 16.06 2.80 -23.08
N ALA A 80 17.06 2.96 -23.96
CA ALA A 80 17.18 2.24 -25.23
C ALA A 80 17.89 0.86 -25.12
N ASP A 81 18.33 0.42 -23.93
CA ASP A 81 18.92 -0.91 -23.75
C ASP A 81 17.83 -1.99 -23.77
N ASP A 82 17.82 -2.83 -24.79
CA ASP A 82 16.85 -3.93 -24.93
C ASP A 82 16.94 -5.00 -23.83
N ARG A 83 18.06 -5.05 -23.10
CA ARG A 83 18.26 -5.99 -21.98
C ARG A 83 17.70 -5.45 -20.66
N ARG A 84 17.25 -4.19 -20.62
CA ARG A 84 16.70 -3.60 -19.41
C ARG A 84 15.45 -4.38 -18.96
N PRO A 85 15.25 -4.58 -17.66
CA PRO A 85 14.01 -5.13 -17.15
C PRO A 85 12.83 -4.23 -17.56
N ARG A 86 11.76 -4.83 -18.08
CA ARG A 86 10.47 -4.18 -18.33
C ARG A 86 9.45 -4.78 -17.37
N LEU A 87 9.42 -4.23 -16.15
CA LEU A 87 8.63 -4.77 -15.04
C LEU A 87 7.23 -4.14 -14.94
N TYR A 88 7.03 -3.02 -15.65
CA TYR A 88 5.84 -2.21 -15.56
C TYR A 88 5.05 -2.23 -16.88
N SER A 89 3.76 -1.92 -16.76
CA SER A 89 2.83 -1.80 -17.87
C SER A 89 2.22 -0.40 -17.92
N PRO A 90 1.86 0.13 -19.10
CA PRO A 90 1.08 1.36 -19.22
C PRO A 90 -0.25 1.34 -18.46
N GLU A 91 -0.78 0.16 -18.11
CA GLU A 91 -2.05 0.03 -17.39
C GLU A 91 -1.97 0.33 -15.89
N GLN A 92 -0.77 0.61 -15.34
CA GLN A 92 -0.54 0.94 -13.93
C GLN A 92 -0.77 2.43 -13.57
N TYR A 93 -1.65 3.10 -14.31
CA TYR A 93 -2.11 4.46 -13.99
C TYR A 93 -3.26 4.45 -12.97
N PHE A 94 -3.66 5.62 -12.49
CA PHE A 94 -4.77 5.75 -11.57
C PHE A 94 -6.12 5.70 -12.31
N LYS A 95 -6.55 4.48 -12.65
CA LYS A 95 -7.83 4.21 -13.32
C LYS A 95 -9.02 4.83 -12.57
N THR A 96 -9.99 5.29 -13.35
CA THR A 96 -11.30 5.70 -12.85
C THR A 96 -12.07 4.52 -12.27
N SER A 97 -13.08 4.82 -11.44
CA SER A 97 -13.95 3.79 -10.87
C SER A 97 -14.67 2.97 -11.94
N ASP A 98 -15.14 3.62 -13.03
CA ASP A 98 -15.86 2.94 -14.11
C ASP A 98 -14.96 1.96 -14.86
N GLU A 99 -13.71 2.36 -15.16
CA GLU A 99 -12.71 1.47 -15.78
C GLU A 99 -12.43 0.25 -14.88
N MET A 100 -12.27 0.45 -13.57
CA MET A 100 -12.03 -0.64 -12.64
C MET A 100 -13.23 -1.58 -12.49
N ILE A 101 -14.45 -1.03 -12.49
CA ILE A 101 -15.69 -1.81 -12.43
C ILE A 101 -15.84 -2.67 -13.68
N GLU A 102 -15.60 -2.11 -14.87
CA GLU A 102 -15.66 -2.86 -16.12
C GLU A 102 -14.58 -3.95 -16.15
N LEU A 103 -13.35 -3.60 -15.76
CA LEU A 103 -12.20 -4.50 -15.73
C LEU A 103 -12.39 -5.71 -14.81
N PHE A 104 -13.16 -5.58 -13.74
CA PHE A 104 -13.47 -6.65 -12.78
C PHE A 104 -14.96 -7.03 -12.78
N SER A 105 -15.66 -6.83 -13.90
CA SER A 105 -17.09 -7.13 -14.04
C SER A 105 -17.44 -8.62 -13.81
N ASP A 106 -16.48 -9.51 -14.03
CA ASP A 106 -16.55 -10.96 -13.73
C ASP A 106 -16.35 -11.28 -12.24
N ILE A 107 -15.74 -10.38 -11.45
CA ILE A 107 -15.53 -10.53 -10.00
C ILE A 107 -15.96 -9.25 -9.25
N PRO A 108 -17.27 -8.91 -9.22
CA PRO A 108 -17.74 -7.66 -8.61
C PRO A 108 -17.39 -7.53 -7.12
N SER A 109 -17.26 -8.67 -6.41
CA SER A 109 -16.86 -8.70 -5.00
C SER A 109 -15.46 -8.16 -4.75
N ALA A 110 -14.55 -8.24 -5.73
CA ALA A 110 -13.21 -7.68 -5.63
C ALA A 110 -13.25 -6.15 -5.52
N ILE A 111 -14.14 -5.50 -6.28
CA ILE A 111 -14.37 -4.05 -6.23
C ILE A 111 -15.10 -3.66 -4.94
N GLU A 112 -16.19 -4.35 -4.58
CA GLU A 112 -16.95 -4.05 -3.35
C GLU A 112 -16.06 -4.13 -2.10
N ASN A 113 -15.17 -5.12 -2.04
CA ASN A 113 -14.23 -5.25 -0.92
C ASN A 113 -13.28 -4.07 -0.79
N THR A 114 -12.91 -3.37 -1.88
CA THR A 114 -12.09 -2.15 -1.81
C THR A 114 -12.78 -1.08 -0.95
N TYR A 115 -14.08 -0.89 -1.17
CA TYR A 115 -14.90 0.06 -0.44
C TYR A 115 -15.11 -0.36 1.02
N GLN A 116 -15.37 -1.64 1.26
CA GLN A 116 -15.53 -2.17 2.61
C GLN A 116 -14.24 -2.05 3.43
N ILE A 117 -13.07 -2.28 2.82
CA ILE A 117 -11.77 -2.07 3.46
C ILE A 117 -11.57 -0.58 3.75
N ALA A 118 -11.80 0.31 2.78
CA ALA A 118 -11.65 1.76 2.96
C ALA A 118 -12.51 2.28 4.11
N LYS A 119 -13.76 1.80 4.26
CA LYS A 119 -14.64 2.15 5.38
C LYS A 119 -14.12 1.72 6.75
N ARG A 120 -13.39 0.61 6.83
CA ARG A 120 -12.83 0.07 8.08
C ARG A 120 -11.55 0.81 8.48
N CYS A 121 -10.83 1.37 7.53
CA CYS A 121 -9.58 2.11 7.75
C CYS A 121 -9.86 3.51 8.34
N ASN A 122 -9.71 3.64 9.66
CA ASN A 122 -9.82 4.92 10.36
C ASN A 122 -8.54 5.16 11.17
N VAL A 123 -7.70 6.09 10.72
CA VAL A 123 -6.45 6.47 11.39
C VAL A 123 -6.47 7.97 11.66
N THR A 124 -6.26 8.35 12.92
CA THR A 124 -6.21 9.76 13.33
C THR A 124 -4.77 10.19 13.54
N LEU A 125 -4.33 11.18 12.78
CA LEU A 125 -3.03 11.83 12.96
C LEU A 125 -3.23 13.15 13.70
N LYS A 126 -2.61 13.31 14.87
CA LYS A 126 -2.64 14.57 15.62
C LYS A 126 -1.61 15.53 15.05
N LEU A 127 -2.05 16.42 14.17
CA LEU A 127 -1.20 17.45 13.56
C LEU A 127 -1.22 18.74 14.39
N GLY A 128 -0.15 19.54 14.30
CA GLY A 128 -0.06 20.85 14.95
C GLY A 128 0.01 20.82 16.48
N THR A 129 0.28 19.66 17.09
CA THR A 129 0.48 19.53 18.53
C THR A 129 1.94 19.23 18.83
N TYR A 130 2.53 19.99 19.75
CA TYR A 130 3.85 19.69 20.29
C TYR A 130 3.76 18.57 21.34
N PHE A 131 4.53 17.51 21.14
CA PHE A 131 4.76 16.46 22.13
C PHE A 131 6.17 16.63 22.68
N LEU A 132 6.35 17.64 23.53
CA LEU A 132 7.64 17.93 24.13
C LEU A 132 7.96 16.89 25.21
N PRO A 133 9.22 16.41 25.30
CA PRO A 133 9.64 15.56 26.40
C PRO A 133 9.63 16.33 27.72
N GLU A 134 9.49 15.62 28.83
CA GLU A 134 9.66 16.22 30.16
C GLU A 134 11.14 16.55 30.38
N TYR A 135 11.44 17.81 30.64
CA TYR A 135 12.78 18.25 31.04
C TYR A 135 12.98 17.93 32.53
N PRO A 136 14.13 17.37 32.96
CA PRO A 136 14.39 17.08 34.36
C PRO A 136 14.47 18.37 35.17
N ILE A 137 13.47 18.61 36.01
CA ILE A 137 13.36 19.81 36.86
C ILE A 137 13.66 19.42 38.31
N PRO A 138 14.53 20.17 39.02
CA PRO A 138 14.80 19.94 40.43
C PRO A 138 13.54 20.09 41.30
N ASP A 139 13.50 19.35 42.42
CA ASP A 139 12.40 19.44 43.39
C ASP A 139 12.19 20.87 43.87
N GLY A 140 10.92 21.28 43.92
CA GLY A 140 10.52 22.64 44.33
C GLY A 140 10.34 23.63 43.18
N PHE A 141 10.69 23.26 41.94
CA PHE A 141 10.41 24.06 40.75
C PHE A 141 9.32 23.44 39.86
N THR A 142 8.57 24.29 39.15
CA THR A 142 7.79 23.96 37.95
C THR A 142 8.62 24.23 36.68
N ILE A 143 8.19 23.72 35.51
CA ILE A 143 8.81 24.02 34.20
C ILE A 143 9.04 25.53 34.05
N ASP A 144 8.01 26.33 34.31
CA ASP A 144 8.04 27.78 34.13
C ASP A 144 9.02 28.46 35.10
N THR A 145 8.98 28.09 36.38
CA THR A 145 9.86 28.69 37.40
C THR A 145 11.32 28.27 37.22
N TYR A 146 11.57 27.04 36.76
CA TYR A 146 12.92 26.58 36.47
C TYR A 146 13.48 27.25 35.21
N PHE A 147 12.65 27.42 34.18
CA PHE A 147 13.00 28.16 32.98
C PHE A 147 13.32 29.63 33.30
N GLU A 148 12.53 30.28 34.16
CA GLU A 148 12.81 31.65 34.64
C GLU A 148 14.12 31.71 35.45
N HIS A 149 14.35 30.77 36.35
CA HIS A 149 15.57 30.70 37.17
C HIS A 149 16.83 30.60 36.30
N LEU A 150 16.88 29.63 35.37
CA LEU A 150 18.01 29.47 34.45
C LEU A 150 18.20 30.69 33.54
N SER A 151 17.11 31.30 33.07
CA SER A 151 17.18 32.50 32.22
C SER A 151 17.79 33.68 32.97
N LYS A 152 17.50 33.84 34.26
CA LYS A 152 18.09 34.89 35.11
C LYS A 152 19.53 34.62 35.47
N GLU A 153 19.92 33.36 35.72
CA GLU A 153 21.32 33.00 35.99
C GLU A 153 22.23 33.18 34.78
N GLY A 154 21.71 33.00 33.57
CA GLY A 154 22.48 33.11 32.32
C GLY A 154 22.67 34.54 31.77
N LEU A 155 21.99 35.55 32.34
CA LEU A 155 22.07 36.97 31.99
C LEU A 155 23.15 37.70 32.82
#